data_AF-A0A0T2MBZ9-F1
#
_entry.id   AF-A0A0T2MBZ9-F1
#
_cell.length_a   1.000
_cell.length_b   1.000
_cell.length_c   1.000
_cell.angle_alpha   90.00
_cell.angle_beta   90.00
_cell.angle_gamma   90.00
#
_symmetry.space_group_name_H-M   'P 1'
#
loop_
_entity.id
_entity.type
_entity.pdbx_description
1 polymer ?
#
loop_
_entity_poly.entity_id
_entity_poly.type
_entity_poly.pdbx_seq_one_letter_code
_entity_poly.pdbx_strand_id
1 'polypeptide(L)'
;MPAKLKKHLGLDQEPSWIYTSELNVFAWPGPDLRPGHYLSTHPAAVDDCVIGQLPSDWFEMVKAHVLESQRLEQLELTKRTA
;
A
#
# COMPACT_ATOMS: atom_id res chain seq x y z
N MET A 1 -3.32 0.36 -10.81
CA MET A 1 -1.99 -0.29 -10.73
C MET A 1 -1.76 -1.13 -11.99
N PRO A 2 -0.55 -1.16 -12.58
CA PRO A 2 -0.25 -1.96 -13.75
C PRO A 2 -0.38 -3.46 -13.47
N ALA A 3 -0.97 -4.21 -14.41
CA ALA A 3 -1.17 -5.66 -14.28
C ALA A 3 0.14 -6.43 -14.00
N LYS A 4 1.25 -6.02 -14.62
CA LYS A 4 2.57 -6.63 -14.37
C LYS A 4 3.04 -6.46 -12.93
N LEU A 5 2.81 -5.29 -12.33
CA LEU A 5 3.13 -5.03 -10.92
C LEU A 5 2.23 -5.84 -9.99
N LYS A 6 0.92 -5.90 -10.28
CA LYS A 6 -0.02 -6.75 -9.53
C LYS A 6 0.41 -8.21 -9.52
N LYS A 7 0.77 -8.76 -10.69
CA LYS A 7 1.29 -10.13 -10.82
C LYS A 7 2.60 -10.31 -10.05
N HIS A 8 3.51 -9.35 -10.09
CA HIS A 8 4.74 -9.38 -9.31
C HIS A 8 4.47 -9.44 -7.80
N LEU A 9 3.46 -8.71 -7.32
CA LEU A 9 3.03 -8.69 -5.92
C LEU A 9 2.08 -9.84 -5.54
N GLY A 10 1.81 -10.79 -6.44
CA GLY A 10 0.92 -11.93 -6.17
C GLY A 10 -0.55 -11.56 -5.95
N LEU A 11 -1.00 -10.39 -6.40
CA LEU A 11 -2.39 -9.93 -6.31
C LEU A 11 -3.26 -10.58 -7.40
N ASP A 12 -4.58 -10.52 -7.21
CA ASP A 12 -5.57 -10.96 -8.20
C ASP A 12 -5.54 -10.12 -9.51
N GLN A 13 -6.42 -10.44 -10.46
CA GLN A 13 -6.50 -9.75 -11.76
C GLN A 13 -7.46 -8.55 -11.77
N GLU A 14 -8.17 -8.29 -10.67
CA GLU A 14 -9.13 -7.19 -10.61
C GLU A 14 -8.42 -5.82 -10.67
N PRO A 15 -9.02 -4.75 -11.17
CA PRO A 15 -8.41 -3.43 -11.08
C PRO A 15 -8.12 -3.04 -9.63
N SER A 16 -6.96 -2.42 -9.39
CA SER A 16 -6.56 -1.92 -8.05
C SER A 16 -5.98 -0.52 -8.13
N TRP A 17 -6.22 0.27 -7.08
CA TRP A 17 -5.79 1.66 -6.97
C TRP A 17 -5.05 1.88 -5.65
N ILE A 18 -4.15 2.88 -5.65
CA ILE A 18 -3.55 3.41 -4.43
C ILE A 18 -4.17 4.78 -4.23
N TYR A 19 -4.94 4.94 -3.16
CA TYR A 19 -5.44 6.25 -2.74
C TYR A 19 -4.28 7.02 -2.12
N THR A 20 -4.01 8.22 -2.63
CA THR A 20 -2.91 9.09 -2.18
C THR A 20 -3.40 10.31 -1.39
N SER A 21 -4.71 10.53 -1.39
CA SER A 21 -5.43 11.50 -0.58
C SER A 21 -5.85 10.97 0.79
N GLU A 22 -5.69 9.68 1.08
CA GLU A 22 -6.11 9.06 2.34
C GLU A 22 -4.94 8.31 2.97
N LEU A 23 -4.56 8.66 4.19
CA LEU A 23 -3.49 7.97 4.93
C LEU A 23 -3.99 7.46 6.28
N ASN A 24 -3.71 6.17 6.53
CA ASN A 24 -3.89 5.57 7.85
C ASN A 24 -2.61 5.75 8.68
N VAL A 25 -2.73 6.29 9.90
CA VAL A 25 -1.60 6.53 10.82
C VAL A 25 -1.73 5.60 12.03
N PHE A 26 -0.73 4.76 12.27
CA PHE A 26 -0.67 3.82 13.40
C PHE A 26 0.78 3.46 13.76
N ALA A 27 1.00 2.89 14.94
CA ALA A 27 2.31 2.41 15.39
C ALA A 27 2.67 1.08 14.73
N TRP A 28 3.87 0.98 14.16
CA TRP A 28 4.39 -0.24 13.55
C TRP A 28 5.44 -0.92 14.45
N PRO A 29 5.38 -2.25 14.68
CA PRO A 29 4.30 -3.16 14.29
C PRO A 29 3.08 -2.99 15.22
N GLY A 30 1.88 -3.21 14.68
CA GLY A 30 0.62 -3.01 15.43
C GLY A 30 -0.54 -3.86 14.92
N PRO A 31 -1.67 -3.90 15.66
CA PRO A 31 -2.82 -4.76 15.36
C PRO A 31 -3.56 -4.41 14.06
N ASP A 32 -3.31 -3.22 13.51
CA ASP A 32 -3.84 -2.79 12.21
C ASP A 32 -3.20 -3.50 11.02
N LEU A 33 -2.08 -4.20 11.24
CA LEU A 33 -1.45 -5.05 10.23
C LEU A 33 -2.21 -6.36 10.06
N ARG A 34 -2.32 -6.79 8.82
CA ARG A 34 -2.95 -8.05 8.44
C ARG A 34 -1.90 -8.96 7.81
N PRO A 35 -1.97 -10.28 8.05
CA PRO A 35 -1.13 -11.25 7.35
C PRO A 35 -1.22 -11.06 5.83
N GLY A 36 -0.07 -11.00 5.17
CA GLY A 36 0.04 -10.72 3.74
C GLY A 36 -0.68 -11.76 2.89
N HIS A 37 -0.69 -13.02 3.35
CA HIS A 37 -1.35 -14.14 2.68
C HIS A 37 -2.89 -13.99 2.57
N TYR A 38 -3.50 -13.04 3.29
CA TYR A 38 -4.91 -12.70 3.10
C TYR A 38 -5.18 -12.01 1.75
N LEU A 39 -4.17 -11.38 1.16
CA LEU A 39 -4.29 -10.58 -0.05
C LEU A 39 -3.39 -11.06 -1.20
N SER A 40 -2.24 -11.66 -0.88
CA SER A 40 -1.20 -11.99 -1.86
C SER A 40 -0.81 -13.47 -1.84
N THR A 41 -0.57 -14.00 -3.03
CA THR A 41 0.02 -15.32 -3.26
C THR A 41 1.55 -15.30 -3.32
N HIS A 42 2.18 -14.13 -3.11
CA HIS A 42 3.62 -13.97 -3.17
C HIS A 42 4.31 -14.73 -2.02
N PRO A 43 5.44 -15.43 -2.23
CA PRO A 43 6.11 -16.21 -1.18
C PRO A 43 6.48 -15.40 0.08
N ALA A 44 6.82 -14.12 -0.09
CA ALA A 44 7.11 -13.23 1.05
C ALA A 44 5.91 -12.98 1.97
N ALA A 45 4.69 -13.24 1.52
CA ALA A 45 3.45 -12.93 2.23
C ALA A 45 2.99 -14.01 3.21
N VAL A 46 3.62 -15.20 3.21
CA VAL A 46 3.14 -16.38 3.95
C VAL A 46 3.15 -16.12 5.46
N ASP A 47 4.29 -15.71 6.00
CA ASP A 47 4.50 -15.50 7.45
C ASP A 47 4.78 -14.02 7.81
N ASP A 48 4.50 -13.11 6.89
CA ASP A 48 4.77 -11.67 7.03
C ASP A 48 3.52 -10.85 6.66
N CYS A 49 3.51 -9.57 7.04
CA CYS A 49 2.55 -8.57 6.59
C CYS A 49 2.98 -7.92 5.24
N VAL A 50 4.17 -8.27 4.73
CA VAL A 50 4.74 -7.73 3.48
C VAL A 50 4.39 -8.61 2.28
N ILE A 51 3.83 -8.01 1.22
CA ILE A 51 3.43 -8.73 -0.01
C ILE A 51 4.40 -8.55 -1.19
N GLY A 52 5.47 -7.79 -1.01
CA GLY A 52 6.49 -7.53 -2.03
C GLY A 52 6.97 -6.08 -2.06
N GLN A 53 7.99 -5.81 -2.85
CA GLN A 53 8.56 -4.46 -3.03
C GLN A 53 7.91 -3.75 -4.22
N LEU A 54 7.72 -2.44 -4.09
CA LEU A 54 7.39 -1.59 -5.23
C LEU A 54 8.66 -1.24 -6.02
N PRO A 55 8.61 -1.19 -7.37
CA PRO A 55 9.68 -0.59 -8.16
C PRO A 55 9.96 0.85 -7.69
N SER A 56 11.22 1.25 -7.73
CA SER A 56 11.65 2.54 -7.15
C SER A 56 10.97 3.73 -7.81
N ASP A 57 10.87 3.74 -9.13
CA ASP A 57 10.16 4.76 -9.92
C ASP A 57 8.68 4.86 -9.52
N TRP A 58 8.02 3.72 -9.31
CA TRP A 58 6.64 3.66 -8.85
C TRP A 58 6.48 4.17 -7.43
N PHE A 59 7.42 3.82 -6.53
CA PHE A 59 7.41 4.32 -5.16
C PHE A 59 7.61 5.83 -5.08
N GLU A 60 8.54 6.38 -5.87
CA GLU A 60 8.73 7.83 -5.99
C GLU A 60 7.47 8.54 -6.51
N MET A 61 6.81 7.96 -7.51
CA MET A 61 5.54 8.47 -8.04
C MET A 61 4.44 8.50 -6.98
N VAL A 62 4.29 7.44 -6.18
CA VAL A 62 3.31 7.39 -5.08
C VAL A 62 3.59 8.49 -4.05
N LYS A 63 4.86 8.66 -3.64
CA LYS A 63 5.24 9.75 -2.71
C LYS A 63 4.92 11.12 -3.28
N ALA A 64 5.22 11.37 -4.55
CA ALA A 64 4.93 12.64 -5.21
C ALA A 64 3.41 12.95 -5.20
N HIS A 65 2.57 11.95 -5.45
CA HIS A 65 1.12 12.13 -5.39
C HIS A 65 0.59 12.39 -3.98
N VAL A 66 1.15 11.75 -2.95
CA VAL A 66 0.79 12.04 -1.55
C VAL A 66 1.13 13.49 -1.19
N LEU A 67 2.31 13.97 -1.59
CA LEU A 67 2.73 15.37 -1.37
C LEU A 67 1.84 16.35 -2.13
N GLU A 68 1.39 16.00 -3.34
CA GLU A 68 0.46 16.82 -4.10
C GLU A 68 -0.92 16.89 -3.43
N SER A 69 -1.47 15.76 -2.96
CA SER A 69 -2.72 15.76 -2.18
C SER A 69 -2.62 16.60 -0.92
N GLN A 70 -1.46 16.59 -0.24
CA GLN A 70 -1.20 17.48 0.89
C GLN A 70 -1.21 18.95 0.47
N ARG A 71 -0.49 19.30 -0.61
CA ARG A 71 -0.38 20.68 -1.13
C ARG A 71 -1.74 21.24 -1.57
N LEU A 72 -2.62 20.38 -2.08
CA LEU A 72 -3.98 20.72 -2.50
C LEU A 72 -4.99 20.73 -1.34
N GLU A 73 -4.56 20.47 -0.10
CA GLU A 73 -5.44 20.37 1.08
C GLU A 73 -6.53 19.28 0.95
N GLN A 74 -6.24 18.23 0.18
CA GLN A 74 -7.13 17.08 -0.06
C GLN A 74 -6.72 15.83 0.74
N LEU A 75 -5.71 15.96 1.61
CA LEU A 75 -5.18 14.84 2.38
C LEU A 75 -5.99 14.62 3.66
N GLU A 76 -6.63 13.47 3.75
CA GLU A 76 -7.34 13.00 4.94
C GLU A 76 -6.46 12.02 5.73
N LEU A 77 -6.24 12.33 7.01
CA LEU A 77 -5.49 11.48 7.93
C LEU A 77 -6.46 10.74 8.85
N THR A 78 -6.48 9.41 8.75
CA THR A 78 -7.23 8.55 9.68
C THR A 78 -6.28 7.94 10.71
N LYS A 79 -6.41 8.38 11.97
CA LYS A 79 -5.73 7.70 13.08
C LYS A 79 -6.37 6.33 13.30
N ARG A 80 -5.57 5.27 13.18
CA ARG A 80 -5.95 3.91 13.58
C ARG A 80 -5.38 3.65 14.99
N THR A 81 -5.54 2.44 15.49
CA THR A 81 -5.45 2.08 16.91
C THR A 81 -4.26 2.73 17.64
N ALA A 82 -4.55 3.29 18.81
CA ALA A 82 -3.57 3.87 19.75
C ALA A 82 -3.08 2.84 20.77
#